data_AF-A0A1R3H6F4-F1
#
_entry.id   AF-A0A1R3H6F4-F1
#
_cell.length_a   1.000
_cell.length_b   1.000
_cell.length_c   1.000
_cell.angle_alpha   90.00
_cell.angle_beta   90.00
_cell.angle_gamma   90.00
#
_symmetry.space_group_name_H-M   'P 1'
#
loop_
_entity.id
_entity.type
_entity.pdbx_description
1 polymer ?
#
loop_
_entity_poly.entity_id
_entity_poly.type
_entity_poly.pdbx_seq_one_letter_code
_entity_poly.pdbx_strand_id
1 'polypeptide(L)'
;MGRNRSSPAKEVLIWLRKQSMKAKILISAMALLFALVALKLVVKDHNHFFVASEFVHVAGIAVLAYKLTTKNSCSGLSLKSQELTATFLAVRFVCSFYLEGDIHTLLDFATLIFTAWVIFMIRFKLKSTYINELDNFPIKYLVVPCLILSTLIHPYTSQIYVSDPFWAFCVYLESVSVMPQLRMMQNAKMIEPFTAHYVFALGVARFFGCAHWIIKFHAGSTDNKDASLI
;
A
#
# COMPACT_ATOMS: atom_id res chain seq x y z
N MET A 1 -35.76 -25.28 -17.71
CA MET A 1 -35.14 -24.91 -16.41
C MET A 1 -33.65 -24.66 -16.62
N GLY A 2 -33.20 -23.40 -16.56
CA GLY A 2 -31.80 -23.03 -16.80
C GLY A 2 -30.91 -23.45 -15.63
N ARG A 3 -29.93 -24.33 -15.90
CA ARG A 3 -28.96 -24.81 -14.90
C ARG A 3 -28.00 -23.66 -14.56
N ASN A 4 -28.23 -23.03 -13.41
CA ASN A 4 -27.39 -21.96 -12.88
C ASN A 4 -25.99 -22.55 -12.59
N ARG A 5 -25.06 -22.51 -13.56
CA ARG A 5 -23.67 -22.94 -13.37
C ARG A 5 -23.04 -21.96 -12.36
N SER A 6 -22.93 -22.37 -11.10
CA SER A 6 -22.13 -21.62 -10.14
C SER A 6 -20.69 -21.57 -10.64
N SER A 7 -20.17 -20.35 -10.77
CA SER A 7 -18.76 -20.15 -11.17
C SER A 7 -17.87 -20.85 -10.13
N PRO A 8 -16.82 -21.58 -10.53
CA PRO A 8 -15.89 -22.21 -9.59
C PRO A 8 -15.32 -21.20 -8.58
N ALA A 9 -15.16 -19.93 -8.96
CA ALA A 9 -14.76 -18.86 -8.05
C ALA A 9 -15.80 -18.61 -6.93
N LYS A 10 -17.09 -18.73 -7.25
CA LYS A 10 -18.19 -18.58 -6.26
C LYS A 10 -18.20 -19.74 -5.27
N GLU A 11 -17.98 -20.97 -5.73
CA GLU A 11 -17.90 -22.15 -4.85
C GLU A 11 -16.73 -22.05 -3.88
N VAL A 12 -15.56 -21.63 -4.37
CA VAL A 12 -14.37 -21.39 -3.53
C VAL A 12 -14.63 -20.28 -2.50
N LEU A 13 -15.28 -19.18 -2.88
CA LEU A 13 -15.65 -18.11 -1.96
C LEU A 13 -16.64 -18.58 -0.87
N ILE A 14 -17.63 -19.39 -1.23
CA ILE A 14 -18.59 -19.97 -0.29
C ILE A 14 -17.89 -20.90 0.70
N TRP A 15 -17.00 -21.76 0.20
CA TRP A 15 -16.19 -22.64 1.02
C TRP A 15 -15.27 -21.87 1.97
N LEU A 16 -14.58 -20.83 1.48
CA LEU A 16 -13.68 -19.99 2.29
C LEU A 16 -14.43 -19.28 3.42
N ARG A 17 -15.65 -18.81 3.16
CA ARG A 17 -16.51 -18.18 4.18
C ARG A 17 -16.84 -19.13 5.34
N LYS A 18 -17.01 -20.43 5.06
CA LYS A 18 -17.33 -21.48 6.05
C LYS A 18 -16.14 -21.89 6.93
N GLN A 19 -14.91 -21.50 6.57
CA GLN A 19 -13.73 -21.87 7.35
C GLN A 19 -13.64 -21.11 8.68
N SER A 20 -13.03 -21.76 9.67
CA SER A 20 -12.74 -21.16 10.99
C SER A 20 -11.78 -19.97 10.87
N MET A 21 -11.76 -19.06 11.86
CA MET A 21 -10.85 -17.91 11.84
C MET A 21 -9.38 -18.33 11.76
N LYS A 22 -8.99 -19.41 12.44
CA LYS A 22 -7.64 -19.97 12.38
C LYS A 22 -7.30 -20.48 10.97
N ALA A 23 -8.23 -21.20 10.34
CA ALA A 23 -8.06 -21.69 8.98
C ALA A 23 -7.99 -20.54 7.95
N LYS A 24 -8.79 -19.49 8.11
CA LYS A 24 -8.71 -18.28 7.26
C LYS A 24 -7.36 -17.58 7.36
N ILE A 25 -6.81 -17.46 8.57
CA ILE A 25 -5.49 -16.89 8.79
C ILE A 25 -4.42 -17.76 8.11
N LEU A 26 -4.47 -19.07 8.29
CA LEU A 26 -3.52 -20.00 7.66
C LEU A 26 -3.59 -19.97 6.13
N ILE A 27 -4.80 -20.03 5.55
CA ILE A 27 -5.00 -19.96 4.10
C ILE A 27 -4.47 -18.63 3.56
N SER A 28 -4.74 -17.52 4.25
CA SER A 28 -4.21 -16.20 3.88
C SER A 28 -2.69 -16.16 3.95
N ALA A 29 -2.09 -16.74 5.00
CA ALA A 29 -0.64 -16.80 5.18
C ALA A 29 0.03 -17.67 4.10
N MET A 30 -0.57 -18.81 3.76
CA MET A 30 -0.08 -19.69 2.69
C MET A 30 -0.20 -19.04 1.31
N ALA A 31 -1.33 -18.38 1.03
CA ALA A 31 -1.51 -17.64 -0.22
C ALA A 31 -0.50 -16.49 -0.35
N LEU A 32 -0.27 -15.76 0.75
CA LEU A 32 0.73 -14.71 0.84
C LEU A 32 2.15 -15.25 0.58
N LEU A 33 2.52 -16.35 1.24
CA LEU A 33 3.82 -17.00 1.04
C LEU A 33 4.00 -17.50 -0.39
N PHE A 34 2.97 -18.13 -0.96
CA PHE A 34 2.99 -18.59 -2.35
C PHE A 34 3.18 -17.42 -3.32
N ALA A 35 2.47 -16.31 -3.10
CA ALA A 35 2.62 -15.11 -3.92
C ALA A 35 4.04 -14.54 -3.84
N LEU A 36 4.65 -14.53 -2.64
CA LEU A 36 6.05 -14.09 -2.46
C LEU A 36 7.04 -14.99 -3.20
N VAL A 37 6.87 -16.31 -3.10
CA VAL A 37 7.73 -17.29 -3.81
C VAL A 37 7.55 -17.17 -5.32
N ALA A 38 6.31 -17.11 -5.80
CA ALA A 38 6.02 -16.92 -7.22
C ALA A 38 6.62 -15.61 -7.75
N LEU A 39 6.51 -14.52 -6.99
CA LEU A 39 7.11 -13.24 -7.36
C LEU A 39 8.64 -13.34 -7.46
N LYS A 40 9.30 -14.00 -6.49
CA LYS A 40 10.75 -14.24 -6.53
C LYS A 40 11.18 -15.06 -7.75
N LEU A 41 10.36 -16.01 -8.19
CA LEU A 41 10.67 -16.86 -9.34
C LEU A 41 10.41 -16.16 -10.68
N VAL A 42 9.44 -15.25 -10.74
CA VAL A 42 9.01 -14.56 -11.97
C VAL A 42 9.80 -13.28 -12.21
N VAL A 43 10.10 -12.50 -11.17
CA VAL A 43 10.75 -11.19 -11.30
C VAL A 43 12.25 -11.35 -11.13
N LYS A 44 12.99 -11.36 -12.25
CA LYS A 44 14.45 -11.30 -12.26
C LYS A 44 14.96 -9.85 -12.12
N ASP A 45 14.33 -8.89 -12.81
CA ASP A 45 14.67 -7.46 -12.74
C ASP A 45 13.80 -6.70 -11.74
N HIS A 46 14.35 -6.53 -10.54
CA HIS A 46 13.65 -5.98 -9.39
C HIS A 46 13.38 -4.46 -9.52
N ASN A 47 14.25 -3.71 -10.20
CA ASN A 47 14.15 -2.25 -10.31
C ASN A 47 12.99 -1.79 -11.21
N HIS A 48 12.75 -2.44 -12.36
CA HIS A 48 11.64 -2.11 -13.26
C HIS A 48 10.27 -2.29 -12.60
N PHE A 49 10.18 -3.28 -11.71
CA PHE A 49 8.95 -3.58 -10.99
C PHE A 49 8.59 -2.50 -9.97
N PHE A 50 9.60 -1.95 -9.30
CA PHE A 50 9.42 -0.86 -8.35
C PHE A 50 8.97 0.43 -9.07
N VAL A 51 9.63 0.81 -10.17
CA VAL A 51 9.21 1.94 -11.03
C VAL A 51 7.78 1.75 -11.54
N ALA A 52 7.42 0.54 -11.97
CA ALA A 52 6.06 0.25 -12.44
C ALA A 52 5.01 0.41 -11.33
N SER A 53 5.32 -0.01 -10.10
CA SER A 53 4.44 0.17 -8.94
C SER A 53 4.23 1.65 -8.62
N GLU A 54 5.30 2.45 -8.65
CA GLU A 54 5.23 3.91 -8.44
C GLU A 54 4.42 4.60 -9.55
N PHE A 55 4.63 4.22 -10.82
CA PHE A 55 3.85 4.75 -11.92
C PHE A 55 2.36 4.43 -11.80
N VAL A 56 2.02 3.19 -11.41
CA VAL A 56 0.63 2.80 -11.13
C VAL A 56 0.04 3.62 -9.97
N HIS A 57 0.84 3.94 -8.96
CA HIS A 57 0.42 4.79 -7.86
C HIS A 57 0.12 6.23 -8.33
N VAL A 58 1.02 6.85 -9.09
CA VAL A 58 0.83 8.17 -9.70
C VAL A 58 -0.44 8.19 -10.57
N ALA A 59 -0.58 7.21 -11.46
CA ALA A 59 -1.75 7.11 -12.33
C ALA A 59 -3.05 6.94 -11.52
N GLY A 60 -3.02 6.11 -10.48
CA GLY A 60 -4.16 5.90 -9.59
C GLY A 60 -4.59 7.17 -8.85
N ILE A 61 -3.64 7.91 -8.27
CA ILE A 61 -3.97 9.15 -7.55
C ILE A 61 -4.39 10.27 -8.50
N ALA A 62 -3.84 10.33 -9.71
CA ALA A 62 -4.27 11.28 -10.75
C ALA A 62 -5.71 11.00 -11.21
N VAL A 63 -6.06 9.73 -11.42
CA VAL A 63 -7.43 9.30 -11.75
C VAL A 63 -8.40 9.61 -10.61
N LEU A 64 -7.99 9.43 -9.35
CA LEU A 64 -8.79 9.83 -8.20
C LEU A 64 -8.99 11.35 -8.15
N ALA A 65 -7.94 12.14 -8.36
CA ALA A 65 -8.02 13.59 -8.42
C ALA A 65 -8.97 14.07 -9.53
N TYR A 66 -8.90 13.45 -10.72
CA TYR A 66 -9.84 13.70 -11.81
C TYR A 66 -11.29 13.39 -11.39
N LYS A 67 -11.54 12.22 -10.77
CA LYS A 67 -12.87 11.85 -10.26
C LYS A 67 -13.42 12.89 -9.30
N LEU A 68 -12.62 13.35 -8.33
CA LEU A 68 -13.05 14.35 -7.35
C LEU A 68 -13.43 15.68 -8.01
N THR A 69 -12.66 16.12 -9.01
CA THR A 69 -12.91 17.36 -9.76
C THR A 69 -14.16 17.26 -10.64
N THR A 70 -14.38 16.12 -11.31
CA THR A 70 -15.53 15.95 -12.22
C THR A 70 -16.82 15.61 -11.48
N LYS A 71 -16.76 14.71 -10.50
CA LYS A 71 -17.96 14.20 -9.78
C LYS A 71 -18.34 15.04 -8.56
N ASN A 72 -17.48 15.96 -8.13
CA ASN A 72 -17.70 16.84 -6.97
C ASN A 72 -18.19 16.09 -5.73
N SER A 73 -17.62 14.89 -5.49
CA SER A 73 -17.98 14.05 -4.34
C SER A 73 -16.78 13.21 -3.91
N CYS A 74 -16.49 13.21 -2.61
CA CYS A 74 -15.50 12.33 -1.97
C CYS A 74 -16.15 11.20 -1.17
N SER A 75 -17.43 10.89 -1.42
CA SER A 75 -18.12 9.80 -0.74
C SER A 75 -17.40 8.46 -0.96
N GLY A 76 -17.20 7.72 0.14
CA GLY A 76 -16.48 6.45 0.14
C GLY A 76 -14.95 6.55 0.13
N LEU A 77 -14.38 7.75 0.30
CA LEU A 77 -12.93 7.95 0.42
C LEU A 77 -12.52 8.30 1.85
N SER A 78 -11.51 7.60 2.37
CA SER A 78 -10.95 7.81 3.71
C SER A 78 -9.90 8.90 3.65
N LEU A 79 -10.15 9.98 4.39
CA LEU A 79 -9.18 11.07 4.56
C LEU A 79 -7.93 10.55 5.28
N LYS A 80 -8.12 9.69 6.28
CA LYS A 80 -7.03 9.10 7.08
C LYS A 80 -6.06 8.28 6.24
N SER A 81 -6.54 7.54 5.24
CA SER A 81 -5.66 6.80 4.33
C SER A 81 -4.84 7.73 3.43
N GLN A 82 -5.43 8.86 3.00
CA GLN A 82 -4.72 9.86 2.20
C GLN A 82 -3.65 10.58 3.04
N GLU A 83 -3.95 10.90 4.31
CA GLU A 83 -2.98 11.51 5.24
C GLU A 83 -1.80 10.59 5.54
N LEU A 84 -2.07 9.30 5.74
CA LEU A 84 -1.01 8.29 5.86
C LEU A 84 -0.18 8.20 4.58
N THR A 85 -0.83 8.29 3.43
CA THR A 85 -0.16 8.29 2.12
C THR A 85 0.78 9.48 1.97
N ALA A 86 0.30 10.69 2.28
CA ALA A 86 1.12 11.89 2.28
C ALA A 86 2.28 11.81 3.29
N THR A 87 2.06 11.22 4.46
CA THR A 87 3.08 11.10 5.51
C THR A 87 4.27 10.26 5.05
N PHE A 88 4.05 9.04 4.53
CA PHE A 88 5.16 8.21 4.09
C PHE A 88 5.83 8.77 2.83
N LEU A 89 5.07 9.37 1.90
CA LEU A 89 5.63 10.00 0.70
C LEU A 89 6.51 11.20 1.07
N ALA A 90 6.10 12.02 2.05
CA ALA A 90 6.89 13.14 2.52
C ALA A 90 8.20 12.69 3.16
N VAL A 91 8.15 11.70 4.07
CA VAL A 91 9.36 11.20 4.72
C VAL A 91 10.27 10.51 3.69
N ARG A 92 9.71 9.77 2.72
CA ARG A 92 10.48 9.15 1.63
C ARG A 92 11.12 10.19 0.72
N PHE A 93 10.38 11.20 0.30
CA PHE A 93 10.92 12.30 -0.51
C PHE A 93 12.09 12.98 0.20
N VAL A 94 11.96 13.26 1.50
CA VAL A 94 13.06 13.82 2.30
C VAL A 94 14.26 12.87 2.32
N CYS A 95 14.05 11.57 2.59
CA CYS A 95 15.15 10.59 2.62
C CYS A 95 15.84 10.46 1.24
N SER A 96 15.07 10.33 0.16
CA SER A 96 15.58 10.15 -1.20
C SER A 96 16.28 11.40 -1.73
N PHE A 97 15.81 12.61 -1.37
CA PHE A 97 16.46 13.86 -1.78
C PHE A 97 17.89 13.98 -1.25
N TYR A 98 18.17 13.43 -0.07
CA TYR A 98 19.53 13.40 0.50
C TYR A 98 20.41 12.28 -0.07
N LEU A 99 19.84 11.27 -0.72
CA LEU A 99 20.54 10.05 -1.13
C LEU A 99 20.84 10.01 -2.64
N GLU A 100 19.90 10.37 -3.52
CA GLU A 100 20.12 10.45 -4.98
C GLU A 100 18.88 11.06 -5.66
N GLY A 101 19.09 12.12 -6.46
CA GLY A 101 18.02 12.82 -7.20
C GLY A 101 17.56 12.08 -8.45
N ASP A 102 17.11 10.83 -8.30
CA ASP A 102 16.71 9.95 -9.41
C ASP A 102 15.21 10.04 -9.74
N ILE A 103 14.78 9.35 -10.81
CA ILE A 103 13.39 9.29 -11.29
C ILE A 103 12.38 8.85 -10.22
N HIS A 104 12.81 8.03 -9.26
CA HIS A 104 12.02 7.63 -8.09
C HIS A 104 11.59 8.83 -7.24
N THR A 105 12.52 9.73 -6.95
CA THR A 105 12.26 10.96 -6.17
C THR A 105 11.26 11.86 -6.90
N LEU A 106 11.32 11.92 -8.23
CA LEU A 106 10.36 12.67 -9.05
C LEU A 106 8.95 12.05 -9.02
N LEU A 107 8.85 10.72 -9.12
CA LEU A 107 7.57 9.99 -9.06
C LEU A 107 6.91 10.10 -7.68
N ASP A 108 7.70 9.98 -6.60
CA ASP A 108 7.22 10.20 -5.23
C ASP A 108 6.72 11.63 -5.03
N PHE A 109 7.47 12.62 -5.53
CA PHE A 109 7.08 14.03 -5.45
C PHE A 109 5.79 14.31 -6.23
N ALA A 110 5.66 13.78 -7.44
CA ALA A 110 4.43 13.89 -8.23
C ALA A 110 3.24 13.26 -7.50
N THR A 111 3.43 12.07 -6.91
CA THR A 111 2.40 11.40 -6.11
C THR A 111 2.00 12.26 -4.91
N LEU A 112 2.98 12.82 -4.20
CA LEU A 112 2.75 13.68 -3.04
C LEU A 112 1.90 14.91 -3.39
N ILE A 113 2.16 15.56 -4.52
CA ILE A 113 1.37 16.70 -5.00
C ILE A 113 -0.09 16.29 -5.24
N PHE A 114 -0.33 15.19 -5.95
CA PHE A 114 -1.69 14.71 -6.21
C PHE A 114 -2.40 14.29 -4.91
N THR A 115 -1.70 13.64 -3.98
CA THR A 115 -2.27 13.28 -2.68
C THR A 115 -2.61 14.53 -1.86
N ALA A 116 -1.73 15.53 -1.82
CA ALA A 116 -2.00 16.80 -1.15
C ALA A 116 -3.22 17.52 -1.75
N TRP A 117 -3.34 17.52 -3.09
CA TRP A 117 -4.53 18.03 -3.78
C TRP A 117 -5.80 17.29 -3.38
N VAL A 118 -5.77 15.96 -3.33
CA VAL A 118 -6.90 15.12 -2.87
C VAL A 118 -7.28 15.46 -1.43
N ILE A 119 -6.31 15.57 -0.52
CA ILE A 119 -6.54 15.97 0.88
C ILE A 119 -7.19 17.35 0.95
N PHE A 120 -6.68 18.32 0.19
CA PHE A 120 -7.25 19.66 0.09
C PHE A 120 -8.70 19.63 -0.39
N MET A 121 -8.98 18.87 -1.45
CA MET A 121 -10.33 18.68 -1.97
C MET A 121 -11.27 18.11 -0.91
N ILE A 122 -10.86 17.06 -0.18
CA ILE A 122 -11.70 16.45 0.87
C ILE A 122 -11.94 17.41 2.04
N ARG A 123 -10.89 18.10 2.53
CA ARG A 123 -10.96 18.94 3.73
C ARG A 123 -11.71 20.25 3.51
N PHE A 124 -11.60 20.84 2.32
CA PHE A 124 -12.12 22.19 2.05
C PHE A 124 -13.28 22.23 1.05
N LYS A 125 -13.12 21.61 -0.12
CA LYS A 125 -14.10 21.75 -1.23
C LYS A 125 -15.26 20.76 -1.13
N LEU A 126 -14.98 19.52 -0.76
CA LEU A 126 -15.90 18.38 -0.77
C LEU A 126 -16.29 17.91 0.63
N LYS A 127 -16.03 18.74 1.66
CA LYS A 127 -16.28 18.44 3.07
C LYS A 127 -17.71 17.97 3.35
N SER A 128 -18.70 18.49 2.62
CA SER A 128 -20.11 18.11 2.75
C SER A 128 -20.39 16.66 2.34
N THR A 129 -19.60 16.11 1.41
CA THR A 129 -19.76 14.73 0.92
C THR A 129 -18.89 13.72 1.68
N TYR A 130 -18.03 14.20 2.59
CA TYR A 130 -17.18 13.37 3.43
C TYR A 130 -17.96 12.79 4.61
N ILE A 131 -17.94 11.48 4.77
CA ILE A 131 -18.70 10.75 5.79
C ILE A 131 -17.75 10.35 6.92
N ASN A 132 -17.55 11.23 7.90
CA ASN A 132 -16.61 11.00 9.00
C ASN A 132 -16.96 9.78 9.86
N GLU A 133 -18.24 9.46 9.99
CA GLU A 133 -18.74 8.29 10.75
C GLU A 133 -18.18 6.96 10.22
N LEU A 134 -17.95 6.87 8.89
CA LEU A 134 -17.39 5.68 8.26
C LEU A 134 -15.86 5.63 8.39
N ASP A 135 -15.19 6.78 8.50
CA ASP A 135 -13.72 6.94 8.58
C ASP A 135 -13.23 6.95 10.04
N ASN A 136 -13.71 5.99 10.84
CA ASN A 136 -13.46 5.89 12.28
C ASN A 136 -12.19 5.11 12.64
N PHE A 137 -11.33 4.77 11.67
CA PHE A 137 -10.13 3.98 11.92
C PHE A 137 -9.11 4.74 12.79
N PRO A 138 -8.51 4.13 13.84
CA PRO A 138 -7.56 4.82 14.71
C PRO A 138 -6.13 4.73 14.14
N ILE A 139 -5.65 5.81 13.51
CA ILE A 139 -4.34 5.86 12.81
C ILE A 139 -3.16 5.47 13.72
N LYS A 140 -3.25 5.76 15.03
CA LYS A 140 -2.22 5.41 16.03
C LYS A 140 -1.84 3.93 16.04
N TYR A 141 -2.78 3.03 15.74
CA TYR A 141 -2.52 1.59 15.68
C TYR A 141 -1.69 1.17 14.46
N LEU A 142 -1.48 2.07 13.50
CA LEU A 142 -0.59 1.86 12.36
C LEU A 142 0.75 2.54 12.59
N VAL A 143 0.71 3.84 12.93
CA VAL A 143 1.92 4.65 13.03
C VAL A 143 2.85 4.17 14.15
N VAL A 144 2.30 3.85 15.34
CA VAL A 144 3.13 3.46 16.50
C VAL A 144 3.87 2.13 16.26
N PRO A 145 3.21 1.05 15.81
CA PRO A 145 3.92 -0.18 15.45
C PRO A 145 4.95 0.03 14.34
N CYS A 146 4.64 0.84 13.31
CA CYS A 146 5.60 1.14 12.25
C CYS A 146 6.85 1.86 12.77
N LEU A 147 6.70 2.83 13.68
CA LEU A 147 7.82 3.51 14.33
C LEU A 147 8.67 2.56 15.18
N ILE A 148 8.03 1.70 15.99
CA ILE A 148 8.75 0.73 16.81
C ILE A 148 9.52 -0.24 15.89
N LEU A 149 8.85 -0.82 14.91
CA LEU A 149 9.47 -1.76 13.99
C LEU A 149 10.61 -1.13 13.20
N SER A 150 10.49 0.13 12.76
CA SER A 150 11.55 0.79 11.99
C SER A 150 12.79 1.07 12.82
N THR A 151 12.64 1.35 14.12
CA THR A 151 13.80 1.49 15.02
C THR A 151 14.49 0.15 15.31
N LEU A 152 13.73 -0.95 15.38
CA LEU A 152 14.27 -2.28 15.68
C LEU A 152 14.81 -3.02 14.45
N ILE A 153 14.16 -2.83 13.30
CA ILE A 153 14.43 -3.53 12.05
C ILE A 153 14.56 -2.47 10.96
N HIS A 154 15.79 -2.09 10.64
CA HIS A 154 16.11 -1.25 9.50
C HIS A 154 17.41 -1.76 8.83
N PRO A 155 17.55 -1.58 7.52
CA PRO A 155 18.82 -1.86 6.86
C PRO A 155 19.87 -0.86 7.32
N TYR A 156 21.07 -1.32 7.66
CA TYR A 156 22.25 -0.45 7.85
C TYR A 156 22.90 -0.28 6.49
N THR A 157 22.53 0.76 5.76
CA THR A 157 23.01 0.95 4.36
C THR A 157 23.38 2.40 4.06
N SER A 158 22.81 3.37 4.77
CA SER A 158 23.14 4.78 4.56
C SER A 158 24.40 5.20 5.31
N GLN A 159 25.19 6.10 4.73
CA GLN A 159 26.27 6.79 5.47
C GLN A 159 25.73 7.78 6.52
N ILE A 160 24.45 8.15 6.41
CA ILE A 160 23.72 8.98 7.37
C ILE A 160 22.87 8.07 8.27
N TYR A 161 23.34 7.79 9.48
CA TYR A 161 22.70 6.89 10.46
C TYR A 161 21.23 7.19 10.75
N VAL A 162 20.78 8.43 10.56
CA VAL A 162 19.39 8.85 10.83
C VAL A 162 18.45 8.48 9.67
N SER A 163 18.95 8.36 8.44
CA SER A 163 18.11 8.10 7.26
C SER A 163 17.50 6.69 7.27
N ASP A 164 18.24 5.70 7.80
CA ASP A 164 17.85 4.28 7.71
C ASP A 164 16.55 3.94 8.47
N PRO A 165 16.34 4.37 9.74
CA PRO A 165 15.07 4.14 10.43
C PRO A 165 13.89 4.91 9.82
N PHE A 166 14.10 6.11 9.28
CA PHE A 166 13.05 6.88 8.60
C PHE A 166 12.64 6.24 7.28
N TRP A 167 13.62 5.76 6.52
CA TRP A 167 13.38 5.03 5.30
C TRP A 167 12.60 3.74 5.56
N ALA A 168 12.98 2.95 6.57
CA ALA A 168 12.24 1.76 6.99
C ALA A 168 10.81 2.10 7.47
N PHE A 169 10.65 3.19 8.23
CA PHE A 169 9.34 3.70 8.65
C PHE A 169 8.41 3.96 7.46
N CYS A 170 8.91 4.62 6.40
CA CYS A 170 8.12 4.88 5.20
C CYS A 170 7.61 3.60 4.53
N VAL A 171 8.47 2.60 4.38
CA VAL A 171 8.12 1.32 3.74
C VAL A 171 7.07 0.57 4.56
N TYR A 172 7.21 0.56 5.89
CA TYR A 172 6.24 -0.05 6.79
C TYR A 172 4.90 0.69 6.76
N LEU A 173 4.94 2.02 6.83
CA LEU A 173 3.73 2.84 6.82
C LEU A 173 3.00 2.74 5.48
N GLU A 174 3.73 2.71 4.35
CA GLU A 174 3.17 2.50 3.02
C GLU A 174 2.35 1.21 2.95
N SER A 175 2.93 0.11 3.45
CA SER A 175 2.31 -1.21 3.40
C SER A 175 0.96 -1.26 4.14
N VAL A 176 0.79 -0.47 5.20
CA VAL A 176 -0.42 -0.46 6.04
C VAL A 176 -1.35 0.73 5.80
N SER A 177 -0.91 1.73 5.03
CA SER A 177 -1.63 3.00 4.79
C SER A 177 -3.04 2.83 4.17
N VAL A 178 -3.30 1.69 3.51
CA VAL A 178 -4.59 1.38 2.88
C VAL A 178 -5.66 0.90 3.88
N MET A 179 -5.28 0.51 5.10
CA MET A 179 -6.22 -0.08 6.07
C MET A 179 -7.43 0.81 6.42
N PRO A 180 -7.28 2.14 6.65
CA PRO A 180 -8.43 3.00 6.93
C PRO A 180 -9.45 3.00 5.79
N GLN A 181 -8.98 2.99 4.54
CA GLN A 181 -9.83 2.94 3.36
C GLN A 181 -10.60 1.62 3.26
N LEU A 182 -9.95 0.49 3.51
CA LEU A 182 -10.60 -0.83 3.54
C LEU A 182 -11.66 -0.92 4.64
N ARG A 183 -11.37 -0.38 5.83
CA ARG A 183 -12.33 -0.35 6.94
C ARG A 183 -13.53 0.53 6.61
N MET A 184 -13.32 1.70 6.01
CA MET A 184 -14.39 2.59 5.58
C MET A 184 -15.29 1.91 4.55
N MET A 185 -14.70 1.21 3.57
CA MET A 185 -15.44 0.41 2.58
C MET A 185 -16.25 -0.71 3.23
N GLN A 186 -15.69 -1.44 4.20
CA GLN A 186 -16.43 -2.46 4.94
C GLN A 186 -17.63 -1.91 5.72
N ASN A 187 -17.49 -0.69 6.25
CA ASN A 187 -18.56 -0.01 6.97
C ASN A 187 -19.61 0.61 6.03
N ALA A 188 -19.24 0.91 4.78
CA ALA A 188 -20.13 1.51 3.80
C ALA A 188 -21.14 0.48 3.28
N LYS A 189 -22.44 0.79 3.38
CA LYS A 189 -23.53 -0.07 2.87
C LYS A 189 -23.52 -0.20 1.35
N MET A 190 -23.00 0.81 0.65
CA MET A 190 -22.85 0.85 -0.80
C MET A 190 -21.50 1.49 -1.12
N ILE A 191 -20.65 0.78 -1.86
CA ILE A 191 -19.39 1.33 -2.39
C ILE A 191 -19.54 1.48 -3.89
N GLU A 192 -19.15 2.64 -4.40
CA GLU A 192 -19.09 2.87 -5.84
C GLU A 192 -18.07 1.91 -6.49
N PRO A 193 -18.43 1.13 -7.52
CA PRO A 193 -17.55 0.14 -8.12
C PRO A 193 -16.20 0.72 -8.52
N PHE A 194 -16.17 1.94 -9.04
CA PHE A 194 -14.94 2.64 -9.41
C PHE A 194 -13.96 2.77 -8.23
N THR A 195 -14.43 3.24 -7.07
CA THR A 195 -13.61 3.36 -5.85
C THR A 195 -13.09 2.00 -5.41
N ALA A 196 -13.91 0.94 -5.52
CA ALA A 196 -13.49 -0.40 -5.15
C ALA A 196 -12.36 -0.94 -6.04
N HIS A 197 -12.45 -0.79 -7.36
CA HIS A 197 -11.39 -1.22 -8.28
C HIS A 197 -10.10 -0.43 -8.08
N TYR A 198 -10.20 0.89 -7.89
CA TYR A 198 -9.06 1.77 -7.59
C TYR A 198 -8.34 1.33 -6.31
N VAL A 199 -9.07 1.18 -5.19
CA VAL A 199 -8.49 0.80 -3.90
C VAL A 199 -7.89 -0.61 -3.96
N PHE A 200 -8.54 -1.53 -4.68
CA PHE A 200 -8.01 -2.87 -4.87
C PHE A 200 -6.69 -2.86 -5.66
N ALA A 201 -6.64 -2.17 -6.80
CA ALA A 201 -5.43 -2.05 -7.61
C ALA A 201 -4.29 -1.38 -6.84
N LEU A 202 -4.61 -0.32 -6.08
CA LEU A 202 -3.66 0.34 -5.20
C LEU A 202 -3.12 -0.59 -4.09
N GLY A 203 -3.99 -1.40 -3.49
CA GLY A 203 -3.59 -2.40 -2.51
C GLY A 203 -2.65 -3.45 -3.10
N VAL A 204 -2.93 -3.92 -4.32
CA VAL A 204 -2.07 -4.88 -5.05
C VAL A 204 -0.71 -4.28 -5.37
N ALA A 205 -0.66 -3.03 -5.87
CA ALA A 205 0.60 -2.33 -6.10
C ALA A 205 1.45 -2.22 -4.82
N ARG A 206 0.84 -1.85 -3.68
CA ARG A 206 1.57 -1.77 -2.40
C ARG A 206 2.03 -3.13 -1.87
N PHE A 207 1.23 -4.18 -2.06
CA PHE A 207 1.65 -5.54 -1.72
C PHE A 207 2.91 -5.94 -2.49
N PHE A 208 2.93 -5.62 -3.78
CA PHE A 208 4.08 -5.86 -4.65
C PHE A 208 5.32 -5.04 -4.26
N GLY A 209 5.15 -3.77 -3.90
CA GLY A 209 6.24 -2.95 -3.33
C GLY A 209 6.83 -3.57 -2.05
N CYS A 210 5.99 -4.01 -1.12
CA CYS A 210 6.43 -4.68 0.10
C CYS A 210 7.18 -6.00 -0.20
N ALA A 211 6.64 -6.81 -1.11
CA ALA A 211 7.23 -8.08 -1.52
C ALA A 211 8.63 -7.90 -2.13
N HIS A 212 8.83 -6.87 -2.96
CA HIS A 212 10.13 -6.52 -3.52
C HIS A 212 11.18 -6.29 -2.40
N TRP A 213 10.85 -5.51 -1.38
CA TRP A 213 11.77 -5.23 -0.27
C TRP A 213 12.10 -6.47 0.56
N ILE A 214 11.11 -7.34 0.82
CA ILE A 214 11.34 -8.62 1.51
C ILE A 214 12.29 -9.50 0.72
N ILE A 215 12.10 -9.60 -0.60
CA ILE A 215 12.97 -10.40 -1.47
C ILE A 215 14.40 -9.82 -1.46
N LYS A 216 14.55 -8.50 -1.55
CA LYS A 216 15.86 -7.82 -1.51
C LYS A 216 16.58 -8.05 -0.19
N PHE A 217 15.88 -7.98 0.94
CA PHE A 217 16.45 -8.26 2.26
C PHE A 217 16.96 -9.70 2.37
N HIS A 218 16.18 -10.69 1.90
CA HIS A 218 16.62 -12.09 1.90
C HIS A 218 17.77 -12.37 0.93
N ALA A 219 17.76 -11.74 -0.26
CA ALA A 219 18.85 -11.86 -1.22
C ALA A 219 20.16 -11.30 -0.65
N GLY A 220 20.14 -10.07 -0.12
CA GLY A 220 21.33 -9.46 0.51
C GLY A 220 21.85 -10.22 1.74
N SER A 221 20.95 -10.87 2.50
CA SER A 221 21.37 -11.76 3.59
C SER A 221 22.04 -13.05 3.12
N THR A 222 21.79 -13.49 1.87
CA THR A 222 22.40 -14.71 1.32
C THR A 222 23.82 -14.40 0.82
N ASP A 223 23.99 -13.32 0.07
CA ASP A 223 25.32 -12.88 -0.40
C ASP A 223 26.30 -12.60 0.75
N ASN A 224 25.83 -12.02 1.86
CA ASN A 224 26.69 -11.74 3.02
C ASN A 224 27.12 -13.03 3.76
N LYS A 225 26.32 -14.09 3.71
CA LYS A 225 26.70 -15.40 4.28
C LYS A 225 27.76 -16.08 3.43
N ASP A 226 27.64 -15.99 2.10
CA ASP A 226 28.62 -16.56 1.18
C ASP A 226 29.95 -15.78 1.21
N ALA A 227 29.91 -14.46 1.44
CA ALA A 227 31.11 -13.64 1.63
C ALA A 227 31.82 -13.87 2.99
N SER A 228 31.11 -14.34 4.02
CA SER A 228 31.69 -14.67 5.33
C SER A 228 32.32 -16.08 5.41
N LEU A 229 32.20 -16.86 4.33
CA LEU A 229 32.75 -18.22 4.19
C LEU A 229 33.95 -18.30 3.23
N ILE A 230 34.49 -17.15 2.81
CA ILE A 230 35.73 -16.98 2.04
C ILE A 230 36.73 -16.22 2.91
#